data_AF-A0A536INN7-F1
#
_entry.id   AF-A0A536INN7-F1
#
_cell.length_a   1.000
_cell.length_b   1.000
_cell.length_c   1.000
_cell.angle_alpha   90.00
_cell.angle_beta   90.00
_cell.angle_gamma   90.00
#
_symmetry.space_group_name_H-M   'P 1'
#
loop_
_entity.id
_entity.type
_entity.pdbx_description
1 polymer ?
#
loop_
_entity_poly.entity_id
_entity_poly.type
_entity_poly.pdbx_seq_one_letter_code
_entity_poly.pdbx_strand_id
1 'polypeptide(L)'
;MRWHRRQRRETAPARRSWPQATRISANLPAPVARRGAFPEGIGTMGIVIGTRGSALALAQARIVADRLDGPVELRVIRTAGDATAAPLSALGDGVFVDAIERALANGEVDVAVHSLKDLPTAEREDLVIAAIPEREDPRDVLITRERGGLASLPPRAVVGTSSPRRAAFLRALAPAITTREIRGNVETRLRKVSDGGYDATVLALAGLRRLALAVDDAEILTLAQCPPAPGQGALAVQCRRGDAALAATLARLDHAPTRRA
;
A
#
# COMPACT_ATOMS: atom_id res chain seq x y z
N MET A 1 -24.81 30.49 51.79
CA MET A 1 -25.24 29.40 50.87
C MET A 1 -24.04 28.94 50.05
N ARG A 2 -23.54 27.72 50.31
CA ARG A 2 -22.35 27.13 49.66
C ARG A 2 -22.76 26.42 48.37
N TRP A 3 -22.12 26.76 47.25
CA TRP A 3 -22.26 26.04 45.99
C TRP A 3 -21.32 24.82 45.97
N HIS A 4 -21.90 23.61 45.92
CA HIS A 4 -21.15 22.37 45.75
C HIS A 4 -20.77 22.14 44.28
N ARG A 5 -19.47 22.19 43.99
CA ARG A 5 -18.89 21.83 42.70
C ARG A 5 -18.83 20.29 42.60
N ARG A 6 -19.76 19.67 41.85
CA ARG A 6 -19.66 18.23 41.50
C ARG A 6 -18.51 18.04 40.52
N GLN A 7 -17.42 17.43 40.97
CA GLN A 7 -16.38 16.90 40.10
C GLN A 7 -16.95 15.68 39.34
N ARG A 8 -17.13 15.81 38.02
CA ARG A 8 -17.29 14.66 37.13
C ARG A 8 -15.91 14.00 37.00
N ARG A 9 -15.78 12.76 37.43
CA ARG A 9 -14.63 11.90 37.10
C ARG A 9 -14.72 11.58 35.61
N GLU A 10 -13.82 12.14 34.81
CA GLU A 10 -13.53 11.66 33.45
C GLU A 10 -12.77 10.34 33.58
N THR A 11 -13.44 9.25 33.25
CA THR A 11 -12.79 7.95 33.05
C THR A 11 -12.15 7.96 31.67
N ALA A 12 -10.82 7.83 31.60
CA ALA A 12 -10.09 7.64 30.35
C ALA A 12 -10.65 6.42 29.59
N PRO A 13 -10.79 6.49 28.25
CA PRO A 13 -11.26 5.34 27.48
C PRO A 13 -10.22 4.21 27.54
N ALA A 14 -10.72 2.99 27.71
CA ALA A 14 -9.89 1.78 27.76
C ALA A 14 -9.07 1.64 26.47
N ARG A 15 -7.75 1.40 26.60
CA ARG A 15 -6.86 1.08 25.47
C ARG A 15 -7.39 -0.19 24.79
N ARG A 16 -7.88 -0.08 23.57
CA ARG A 16 -8.32 -1.25 22.78
C ARG A 16 -7.11 -1.89 22.11
N SER A 17 -6.86 -3.16 22.43
CA SER A 17 -6.05 -4.05 21.62
C SER A 17 -6.91 -4.58 20.47
N TRP A 18 -6.34 -4.67 19.28
CA TRP A 18 -6.99 -5.24 18.11
C TRP A 18 -6.98 -6.79 18.22
N PRO A 19 -8.12 -7.48 18.31
CA PRO A 19 -8.16 -8.94 18.27
C PRO A 19 -8.11 -9.49 16.83
N GLN A 20 -7.73 -10.77 16.69
CA GLN A 20 -7.58 -11.46 15.40
C GLN A 20 -8.90 -11.57 14.61
N ALA A 21 -8.81 -11.16 13.34
CA ALA A 21 -9.60 -11.47 12.13
C ALA A 21 -11.06 -11.97 12.24
N THR A 22 -12.04 -11.13 11.89
CA THR A 22 -13.19 -11.31 10.94
C THR A 22 -14.16 -10.10 11.07
N ARG A 23 -14.82 -9.47 10.06
CA ARG A 23 -15.01 -9.64 8.60
C ARG A 23 -15.08 -8.26 7.92
N ILE A 24 -14.29 -8.05 6.86
CA ILE A 24 -14.78 -7.34 5.66
C ILE A 24 -15.60 -8.38 4.91
N SER A 25 -16.85 -8.07 4.50
CA SER A 25 -17.66 -9.01 3.70
C SER A 25 -16.87 -9.45 2.47
N ALA A 26 -16.48 -10.72 2.47
CA ALA A 26 -15.60 -11.32 1.48
C ALA A 26 -16.44 -11.78 0.28
N ASN A 27 -16.32 -11.06 -0.83
CA ASN A 27 -16.25 -11.72 -2.13
C ASN A 27 -14.79 -11.57 -2.60
N LEU A 28 -13.91 -12.39 -2.02
CA LEU A 28 -12.56 -12.58 -2.52
C LEU A 28 -12.62 -13.72 -3.56
N PRO A 29 -12.12 -13.54 -4.79
CA PRO A 29 -11.93 -14.67 -5.68
C PRO A 29 -10.97 -15.68 -5.05
N ALA A 30 -11.29 -16.96 -5.19
CA ALA A 30 -10.46 -18.05 -4.68
C ALA A 30 -9.04 -18.01 -5.28
N PRO A 31 -8.01 -18.44 -4.54
CA PRO A 31 -6.67 -18.60 -5.11
C PRO A 31 -6.72 -19.55 -6.31
N VAL A 32 -6.18 -19.10 -7.44
CA VAL A 32 -6.06 -19.91 -8.67
C VAL A 32 -5.18 -21.11 -8.35
N ALA A 33 -5.71 -22.32 -8.57
CA ALA A 33 -5.01 -23.56 -8.30
C ALA A 33 -3.68 -23.65 -9.09
N ARG A 34 -2.62 -24.09 -8.41
CA ARG A 34 -1.31 -24.39 -9.03
C ARG A 34 -1.48 -25.50 -10.07
N ARG A 35 -1.11 -25.24 -11.32
CA ARG A 35 -1.02 -26.30 -12.35
C ARG A 35 0.39 -26.92 -12.33
N GLY A 36 0.44 -28.21 -11.97
CA GLY A 36 1.43 -29.19 -12.44
C GLY A 36 2.86 -29.09 -11.91
N ALA A 37 3.36 -30.19 -11.35
CA ALA A 37 4.78 -30.41 -11.11
C ALA A 37 5.52 -30.71 -12.42
N PHE A 38 6.76 -30.20 -12.55
CA PHE A 38 7.65 -30.51 -13.68
C PHE A 38 8.74 -31.52 -13.27
N PRO A 39 9.24 -32.34 -14.23
CA PRO A 39 10.23 -33.36 -13.97
C PRO A 39 11.63 -32.75 -13.81
N GLU A 40 12.45 -33.40 -12.98
CA GLU A 40 13.81 -33.01 -12.65
C GLU A 40 14.73 -33.04 -13.87
N GLY A 41 15.46 -31.94 -14.10
CA GLY A 41 16.60 -31.92 -15.00
C GLY A 41 16.94 -30.54 -15.56
N ILE A 42 18.20 -30.14 -15.33
CA ILE A 42 18.92 -28.95 -15.85
C ILE A 42 18.75 -27.69 -14.97
N GLY A 43 19.87 -27.22 -14.41
CA GLY A 43 19.94 -26.27 -13.30
C GLY A 43 19.22 -24.94 -13.53
N THR A 44 18.09 -24.75 -12.86
CA THR A 44 17.36 -23.49 -12.82
C THR A 44 17.88 -22.65 -11.66
N MET A 45 18.81 -21.73 -11.94
CA MET A 45 19.04 -20.60 -11.03
C MET A 45 17.70 -19.86 -10.90
N GLY A 46 17.13 -19.80 -9.70
CA GLY A 46 15.81 -19.22 -9.45
C GLY A 46 15.77 -17.71 -9.69
N ILE A 47 14.58 -17.18 -9.94
CA ILE A 47 14.34 -15.74 -10.13
C ILE A 47 14.49 -15.03 -8.79
N VAL A 48 15.32 -13.99 -8.72
CA VAL A 48 15.44 -13.15 -7.52
C VAL A 48 14.57 -11.89 -7.65
N ILE A 49 13.54 -11.77 -6.82
CA ILE A 49 12.69 -10.57 -6.76
C ILE A 49 13.19 -9.62 -5.67
N GLY A 50 13.61 -8.43 -6.07
CA GLY A 50 13.90 -7.31 -5.19
C GLY A 50 12.63 -6.64 -4.67
N THR A 51 12.57 -6.42 -3.35
CA THR A 51 11.44 -5.78 -2.67
C THR A 51 11.91 -4.94 -1.50
N ARG A 52 11.11 -3.94 -1.10
CA ARG A 52 11.30 -3.26 0.18
C ARG A 52 10.98 -4.20 1.35
N GLY A 53 11.48 -3.85 2.53
CA GLY A 53 11.28 -4.64 3.77
C GLY A 53 9.93 -4.43 4.47
N SER A 54 9.08 -3.51 3.99
CA SER A 54 7.74 -3.32 4.58
C SER A 54 6.84 -4.55 4.34
N ALA A 55 5.94 -4.84 5.26
CA ALA A 55 5.00 -5.96 5.13
C ALA A 55 4.17 -5.87 3.84
N LEU A 56 3.76 -4.66 3.45
CA LEU A 56 3.00 -4.46 2.22
C LEU A 56 3.85 -4.76 0.98
N ALA A 57 5.11 -4.31 0.94
CA ALA A 57 5.99 -4.60 -0.19
C ALA A 57 6.27 -6.11 -0.31
N LEU A 58 6.53 -6.79 0.81
CA LEU A 58 6.68 -8.25 0.84
C LEU A 58 5.40 -8.97 0.36
N ALA A 59 4.21 -8.52 0.77
CA ALA A 59 2.95 -9.07 0.29
C ALA A 59 2.78 -8.88 -1.22
N GLN A 60 3.18 -7.72 -1.75
CA GLN A 60 3.14 -7.44 -3.19
C GLN A 60 4.11 -8.30 -3.99
N ALA A 61 5.33 -8.47 -3.50
CA ALA A 61 6.32 -9.36 -4.10
C ALA A 61 5.84 -10.82 -4.12
N ARG A 62 5.19 -11.29 -3.05
CA ARG A 62 4.59 -12.64 -2.99
C ARG A 62 3.48 -12.84 -4.01
N ILE A 63 2.60 -11.85 -4.21
CA ILE A 63 1.55 -11.92 -5.24
C ILE A 63 2.14 -12.16 -6.63
N VAL A 64 3.29 -11.57 -6.93
CA VAL A 64 3.99 -11.78 -8.20
C VAL A 64 4.70 -13.13 -8.21
N ALA A 65 5.42 -13.47 -7.14
CA ALA A 65 6.13 -14.74 -7.00
C ALA A 65 5.21 -15.96 -7.17
N ASP A 66 4.01 -15.93 -6.57
CA ASP A 66 3.03 -17.01 -6.63
C ASP A 66 2.49 -17.30 -8.04
N ARG A 67 2.74 -16.40 -9.00
CA ARG A 67 2.31 -16.51 -10.39
C ARG A 67 3.46 -16.81 -11.36
N LEU A 68 4.69 -16.88 -10.86
CA LEU A 68 5.85 -17.28 -11.64
C LEU A 68 6.05 -18.79 -11.57
N ASP A 69 6.47 -19.36 -12.68
CA ASP A 69 6.84 -20.77 -12.77
C ASP A 69 8.31 -20.92 -12.31
N GLY A 70 8.59 -21.89 -11.44
CA GLY A 70 9.95 -22.21 -10.96
C GLY A 70 10.34 -21.60 -9.60
N PRO A 71 11.59 -21.81 -9.15
CA PRO A 71 12.06 -21.31 -7.86
C PRO A 71 12.20 -19.79 -7.87
N VAL A 72 11.67 -19.13 -6.83
CA VAL A 72 11.72 -17.67 -6.64
C VAL A 72 12.30 -17.34 -5.25
N GLU A 73 13.29 -16.45 -5.22
CA GLU A 73 13.85 -15.86 -3.99
C GLU A 73 13.31 -14.43 -3.82
N LEU A 74 12.90 -14.05 -2.60
CA LEU A 74 12.61 -12.66 -2.27
C LEU A 74 13.81 -12.02 -1.56
N ARG A 75 14.38 -10.97 -2.16
CA ARG A 75 15.52 -10.22 -1.61
C ARG A 75 15.08 -8.84 -1.13
N VAL A 76 15.26 -8.58 0.16
CA VAL A 76 14.93 -7.28 0.76
C VAL A 76 16.04 -6.27 0.46
N ILE A 77 15.69 -5.21 -0.24
CA ILE A 77 16.56 -4.06 -0.51
C ILE A 77 16.19 -2.93 0.45
N ARG A 78 17.18 -2.44 1.22
CA ARG A 78 16.98 -1.30 2.11
C ARG A 78 16.96 -0.01 1.30
N THR A 79 15.91 0.79 1.46
CA THR A 79 15.78 2.08 0.77
C THR A 79 16.03 3.24 1.74
N ALA A 80 16.51 4.39 1.25
CA ALA A 80 16.69 5.60 2.07
C ALA A 80 15.35 6.07 2.69
N GLY A 81 14.24 5.88 1.96
CA GLY A 81 12.89 6.17 2.44
C GLY A 81 12.45 5.34 3.64
N ASP A 82 13.02 4.15 3.82
CA ASP A 82 12.75 3.31 5.00
C ASP A 82 13.54 3.79 6.24
N ALA A 83 14.62 4.55 6.04
CA ALA A 83 15.51 5.02 7.10
C ALA A 83 15.17 6.43 7.64
N THR A 84 14.25 7.17 6.99
CA THR A 84 14.03 8.60 7.27
C THR A 84 12.59 8.97 7.68
N ALA A 85 12.49 9.81 8.71
CA ALA A 85 11.24 10.40 9.20
C ALA A 85 10.86 11.72 8.52
N ALA A 86 11.70 12.25 7.61
CA ALA A 86 11.48 13.55 6.97
C ALA A 86 10.16 13.61 6.16
N PRO A 87 9.55 14.79 5.97
CA PRO A 87 8.30 14.97 5.20
C PRO A 87 8.38 14.37 3.79
N LEU A 88 7.26 13.87 3.24
CA LEU A 88 7.29 13.22 1.91
C LEU A 88 7.63 14.24 0.82
N SER A 89 7.14 15.47 0.98
CA SER A 89 7.47 16.62 0.14
C SER A 89 8.97 16.96 0.13
N ALA A 90 9.71 16.59 1.19
CA ALA A 90 11.14 16.87 1.31
C ALA A 90 12.03 15.73 0.79
N LEU A 91 11.47 14.55 0.51
CA LEU A 91 12.24 13.39 0.08
C LEU A 91 12.41 13.33 -1.44
N GLY A 92 11.51 13.97 -2.21
CA GLY A 92 11.50 13.92 -3.67
C GLY A 92 10.81 12.66 -4.23
N ASP A 93 10.53 12.67 -5.52
CA ASP A 93 9.93 11.53 -6.22
C ASP A 93 10.95 10.38 -6.34
N GLY A 94 10.49 9.13 -6.23
CA GLY A 94 11.33 7.94 -6.46
C GLY A 94 12.15 7.43 -5.26
N VAL A 95 12.08 8.05 -4.08
CA VAL A 95 12.87 7.67 -2.87
C VAL A 95 12.69 6.21 -2.43
N PHE A 96 11.55 5.61 -2.74
CA PHE A 96 11.23 4.23 -2.41
C PHE A 96 11.60 3.23 -3.51
N VAL A 97 11.98 3.72 -4.69
CA VAL A 97 12.14 2.94 -5.93
C VAL A 97 13.62 2.89 -6.33
N ASP A 98 14.31 4.01 -6.22
CA ASP A 98 15.67 4.24 -6.72
C ASP A 98 16.71 3.19 -6.24
N ALA A 99 16.64 2.75 -4.98
CA ALA A 99 17.53 1.70 -4.48
C ALA A 99 17.25 0.32 -5.09
N ILE A 100 15.99 0.01 -5.38
CA ILE A 100 15.60 -1.25 -6.02
C ILE A 100 15.94 -1.22 -7.51
N GLU A 101 15.68 -0.11 -8.19
CA GLU A 101 16.05 0.07 -9.60
C GLU A 101 17.57 -0.02 -9.81
N ARG A 102 18.39 0.51 -8.89
CA ARG A 102 19.85 0.28 -8.90
C ARG A 102 20.22 -1.18 -8.73
N ALA A 103 19.63 -1.87 -7.76
CA ALA A 103 19.89 -3.30 -7.55
C ALA A 103 19.52 -4.12 -8.80
N LEU A 104 18.42 -3.75 -9.47
CA LEU A 104 17.98 -4.37 -10.70
C LEU A 104 18.95 -4.11 -11.87
N ALA A 105 19.38 -2.86 -12.04
CA ALA A 105 20.34 -2.46 -13.06
C ALA A 105 21.72 -3.11 -12.87
N ASN A 106 22.17 -3.27 -11.62
CA ASN A 106 23.44 -3.90 -11.26
C ASN A 106 23.43 -5.43 -11.33
N GLY A 107 22.27 -6.05 -11.58
CA GLY A 107 22.16 -7.52 -11.58
C GLY A 107 22.12 -8.16 -10.19
N GLU A 108 21.88 -7.39 -9.13
CA GLU A 108 21.75 -7.90 -7.76
C GLU A 108 20.42 -8.63 -7.52
N VAL A 109 19.40 -8.29 -8.32
CA VAL A 109 18.08 -8.92 -8.39
C VAL A 109 17.64 -8.97 -9.85
N ASP A 110 16.73 -9.86 -10.22
CA ASP A 110 16.27 -10.04 -11.60
C ASP A 110 14.98 -9.28 -11.90
N VAL A 111 14.15 -9.15 -10.88
CA VAL A 111 12.82 -8.56 -10.96
C VAL A 111 12.62 -7.58 -9.82
N ALA A 112 11.93 -6.49 -10.08
CA ALA A 112 11.48 -5.57 -9.05
C ALA A 112 9.95 -5.43 -9.08
N VAL A 113 9.33 -5.43 -7.90
CA VAL A 113 7.88 -5.26 -7.75
C VAL A 113 7.57 -3.97 -7.02
N HIS A 114 6.81 -3.11 -7.68
CA HIS A 114 6.45 -1.79 -7.17
C HIS A 114 4.93 -1.63 -7.09
N SER A 115 4.47 -0.78 -6.16
CA SER A 115 3.17 -0.14 -6.34
C SER A 115 3.30 0.86 -7.48
N LEU A 116 2.49 0.74 -8.53
CA LEU A 116 2.68 1.54 -9.76
C LEU A 116 2.62 3.05 -9.48
N LYS A 117 1.77 3.48 -8.54
CA LYS A 117 1.65 4.89 -8.12
C LYS A 117 2.92 5.49 -7.49
N ASP A 118 3.87 4.65 -7.08
CA ASP A 118 5.10 5.08 -6.43
C ASP A 118 6.27 5.14 -7.44
N LEU A 119 6.09 4.64 -8.68
CA LEU A 119 7.08 4.78 -9.74
C LEU A 119 7.12 6.22 -10.28
N PRO A 120 8.32 6.76 -10.55
CA PRO A 120 8.44 8.04 -11.24
C PRO A 120 7.90 7.93 -12.66
N THR A 121 7.44 9.06 -13.22
CA THR A 121 6.99 9.13 -14.61
C THR A 121 8.14 9.05 -15.62
N ALA A 122 9.34 9.50 -15.22
CA ALA A 122 10.55 9.31 -15.99
C ALA A 122 11.03 7.87 -15.80
N GLU A 123 10.96 7.07 -16.87
CA GLU A 123 11.51 5.72 -16.89
C GLU A 123 13.02 5.75 -17.10
N ARG A 124 13.74 4.78 -16.52
CA ARG A 124 15.15 4.56 -16.85
C ARG A 124 15.27 3.75 -18.14
N GLU A 125 16.20 4.15 -19.01
CA GLU A 125 16.39 3.50 -20.31
C GLU A 125 16.87 2.05 -20.21
N ASP A 126 17.56 1.70 -19.11
CA ASP A 126 18.11 0.35 -18.86
C ASP A 126 17.09 -0.64 -18.28
N LEU A 127 15.92 -0.16 -17.85
CA LEU A 127 14.85 -0.96 -17.24
C LEU A 127 13.57 -0.93 -18.09
N VAL A 128 12.68 -1.89 -17.85
CA VAL A 128 11.37 -1.95 -18.51
C VAL A 128 10.31 -2.49 -17.56
N ILE A 129 9.10 -1.92 -17.59
CA ILE A 129 7.92 -2.49 -16.92
C ILE A 129 7.38 -3.64 -17.79
N ALA A 130 7.91 -4.83 -17.57
CA ALA A 130 7.55 -6.04 -18.31
C ALA A 130 6.09 -6.45 -18.10
N ALA A 131 5.52 -6.20 -16.92
CA ALA A 131 4.11 -6.48 -16.65
C ALA A 131 3.45 -5.49 -15.69
N ILE A 132 2.18 -5.24 -15.92
CA ILE A 132 1.24 -4.58 -15.01
C ILE A 132 0.10 -5.58 -14.75
N PRO A 133 0.16 -6.34 -13.64
CA PRO A 133 -0.86 -7.32 -13.30
C PRO A 133 -2.22 -6.68 -13.04
N GLU A 134 -3.25 -7.53 -12.93
CA GLU A 134 -4.63 -7.10 -12.65
C GLU A 134 -4.70 -6.14 -11.46
N ARG A 135 -5.38 -5.01 -11.67
CA ARG A 135 -5.51 -3.93 -10.71
C ARG A 135 -6.40 -4.36 -9.55
N GLU A 136 -5.93 -4.15 -8.33
CA GLU A 136 -6.81 -4.18 -7.15
C GLU A 136 -7.63 -2.89 -7.06
N ASP A 137 -8.68 -2.89 -6.24
CA ASP A 137 -9.57 -1.75 -6.03
C ASP A 137 -8.79 -0.44 -5.77
N PRO A 138 -8.91 0.56 -6.66
CA PRO A 138 -8.11 1.77 -6.59
C PRO A 138 -8.63 2.74 -5.54
N ARG A 139 -9.77 2.51 -4.90
CA ARG A 139 -10.41 3.47 -4.00
C ARG A 139 -9.60 3.73 -2.73
N ASP A 140 -9.78 4.92 -2.19
CA ASP A 140 -9.31 5.27 -0.85
C ASP A 140 -10.36 4.89 0.18
N VAL A 141 -9.90 4.61 1.40
CA VAL A 141 -10.73 4.25 2.55
C VAL A 141 -10.36 5.14 3.73
N LEU A 142 -11.37 5.80 4.29
CA LEU A 142 -11.27 6.54 5.53
C LEU A 142 -11.43 5.56 6.69
N ILE A 143 -10.50 5.61 7.64
CA ILE A 143 -10.50 4.75 8.82
C ILE A 143 -10.56 5.66 10.03
N THR A 144 -11.66 5.59 10.76
CA THR A 144 -11.93 6.45 11.90
C THR A 144 -11.51 5.76 13.20
N ARG A 145 -11.18 6.55 14.22
CA ARG A 145 -10.88 6.05 15.57
C ARG A 145 -12.13 5.51 16.26
N GLU A 146 -13.24 6.20 16.06
CA GLU A 146 -14.57 5.83 16.57
C GLU A 146 -15.44 5.38 15.40
N ARG A 147 -16.43 4.51 15.66
CA ARG A 147 -17.39 4.02 14.66
C ARG A 147 -18.02 5.16 13.86
N GLY A 148 -18.01 5.03 12.53
CA GLY A 148 -18.68 5.95 11.62
C GLY A 148 -17.89 6.21 10.34
N GLY A 149 -18.03 7.40 9.80
CA GLY A 149 -17.43 7.84 8.55
C GLY A 149 -17.12 9.33 8.55
N LEU A 150 -16.89 9.89 7.37
CA LEU A 150 -16.50 11.29 7.20
C LEU A 150 -17.54 12.25 7.79
N ALA A 151 -18.82 11.94 7.59
CA ALA A 151 -19.93 12.75 8.09
C ALA A 151 -20.11 12.70 9.62
N SER A 152 -19.56 11.69 10.29
CA SER A 152 -19.67 11.55 11.74
C SER A 152 -18.44 12.07 12.49
N LEU A 153 -17.44 12.62 11.78
CA LEU A 153 -16.29 13.22 12.43
C LEU A 153 -16.70 14.47 13.21
N PRO A 154 -16.21 14.65 14.46
CA PRO A 154 -16.51 15.84 15.23
C PRO A 154 -15.95 17.10 14.54
N PRO A 155 -16.53 18.29 14.80
CA PRO A 155 -15.92 19.53 14.36
C PRO A 155 -14.45 19.62 14.79
N ARG A 156 -13.58 20.07 13.89
CA ARG A 156 -12.13 20.16 14.09
C ARG A 156 -11.40 18.80 14.25
N ALA A 157 -12.04 17.69 13.88
CA ALA A 157 -11.39 16.38 13.83
C ALA A 157 -10.07 16.43 13.05
N VAL A 158 -9.05 15.73 13.55
CA VAL A 158 -7.73 15.67 12.92
C VAL A 158 -7.59 14.40 12.09
N VAL A 159 -7.59 14.55 10.76
CA VAL A 159 -7.40 13.45 9.81
C VAL A 159 -5.94 13.35 9.36
N GLY A 160 -5.34 12.19 9.61
CA GLY A 160 -3.97 11.87 9.23
C GLY A 160 -3.83 11.58 7.74
N THR A 161 -3.12 12.43 7.01
CA THR A 161 -2.67 12.15 5.63
C THR A 161 -1.48 13.01 5.25
N SER A 162 -0.45 12.41 4.66
CA SER A 162 0.66 13.13 3.99
C SER A 162 0.46 13.26 2.48
N SER A 163 -0.71 12.90 1.95
CA SER A 163 -1.04 13.07 0.53
C SER A 163 -1.79 14.39 0.33
N PRO A 164 -1.23 15.35 -0.44
CA PRO A 164 -1.92 16.60 -0.77
C PRO A 164 -3.26 16.35 -1.48
N ARG A 165 -3.30 15.36 -2.40
CA ARG A 165 -4.52 14.91 -3.09
C ARG A 165 -5.63 14.57 -2.09
N ARG A 166 -5.37 13.62 -1.19
CA ARG A 166 -6.36 13.20 -0.18
C ARG A 166 -6.76 14.36 0.71
N ALA A 167 -5.80 15.17 1.16
CA ALA A 167 -6.08 16.30 2.02
C ALA A 167 -7.03 17.32 1.37
N ALA A 168 -6.84 17.63 0.08
CA ALA A 168 -7.71 18.53 -0.67
C ALA A 168 -9.15 17.99 -0.79
N PHE A 169 -9.31 16.74 -1.25
CA PHE A 169 -10.64 16.14 -1.42
C PHE A 169 -11.40 16.00 -0.09
N LEU A 170 -10.72 15.59 0.99
CA LEU A 170 -11.36 15.46 2.30
C LEU A 170 -11.84 16.81 2.84
N ARG A 171 -11.05 17.89 2.69
CA ARG A 171 -11.45 19.24 3.12
C ARG A 171 -12.59 19.79 2.28
N ALA A 172 -12.68 19.43 0.99
CA ALA A 172 -13.81 19.80 0.15
C ALA A 172 -15.10 19.11 0.60
N LEU A 173 -15.02 17.82 0.99
CA LEU A 173 -16.18 17.04 1.46
C LEU A 173 -16.59 17.37 2.89
N ALA A 174 -15.64 17.71 3.76
CA ALA A 174 -15.86 18.01 5.17
C ALA A 174 -15.04 19.24 5.60
N PRO A 175 -15.52 20.47 5.35
CA PRO A 175 -14.77 21.70 5.61
C PRO A 175 -14.37 21.94 7.07
N ALA A 176 -15.04 21.28 8.02
CA ALA A 176 -14.80 21.45 9.46
C ALA A 176 -13.62 20.62 10.00
N ILE A 177 -13.02 19.73 9.20
CA ILE A 177 -11.87 18.90 9.64
C ILE A 177 -10.55 19.65 9.49
N THR A 178 -9.52 19.21 10.21
CA THR A 178 -8.13 19.56 9.96
C THR A 178 -7.37 18.34 9.43
N THR A 179 -6.48 18.55 8.47
CA THR A 179 -5.58 17.49 7.99
C THR A 179 -4.19 17.68 8.58
N ARG A 180 -3.60 16.63 9.13
CA ARG A 180 -2.22 16.62 9.65
C ARG A 180 -1.42 15.50 8.99
N GLU A 181 -0.14 15.75 8.74
CA GLU A 181 0.75 14.74 8.17
C GLU A 181 0.83 13.48 9.04
N ILE A 182 0.85 12.31 8.41
CA ILE A 182 1.02 11.02 9.11
C ILE A 182 2.03 10.15 8.36
N ARG A 183 3.06 9.72 9.09
CA ARG A 183 4.17 8.90 8.57
C ARG A 183 4.15 7.48 9.11
N GLY A 184 4.86 6.59 8.42
CA GLY A 184 4.99 5.17 8.73
C GLY A 184 4.26 4.27 7.73
N ASN A 185 4.47 2.97 7.86
CA ASN A 185 3.77 1.95 7.08
C ASN A 185 2.29 1.87 7.49
N VAL A 186 1.50 1.08 6.77
CA VAL A 186 0.06 0.94 6.97
C VAL A 186 -0.28 0.69 8.44
N GLU A 187 0.36 -0.29 9.06
CA GLU A 187 0.13 -0.71 10.44
C GLU A 187 0.51 0.38 11.45
N THR A 188 1.60 1.11 11.19
CA THR A 188 2.01 2.25 12.03
C THR A 188 0.97 3.36 11.99
N ARG A 189 0.39 3.62 10.80
CA ARG A 189 -0.65 4.65 10.64
C ARG A 189 -1.94 4.24 11.34
N LEU A 190 -2.36 2.99 11.20
CA LEU A 190 -3.52 2.44 11.91
C LEU A 190 -3.35 2.58 13.43
N ARG A 191 -2.16 2.22 13.95
CA ARG A 191 -1.84 2.35 15.37
C ARG A 191 -1.90 3.79 15.86
N LYS A 192 -1.37 4.74 15.08
CA LYS A 192 -1.45 6.18 15.41
C LYS A 192 -2.88 6.70 15.52
N VAL A 193 -3.82 6.12 14.77
CA VAL A 193 -5.26 6.42 14.93
C VAL A 193 -5.78 5.77 16.20
N SER A 194 -5.55 4.48 16.42
CA SER A 194 -6.05 3.78 17.61
C SER A 194 -5.51 4.33 18.93
N ASP A 195 -4.27 4.84 18.93
CA ASP A 195 -3.62 5.45 20.10
C ASP A 195 -4.12 6.88 20.38
N GLY A 196 -5.07 7.40 19.60
CA GLY A 196 -5.62 8.75 19.78
C GLY A 196 -4.76 9.88 19.20
N GLY A 197 -3.72 9.54 18.44
CA GLY A 197 -2.91 10.53 17.74
C GLY A 197 -3.63 11.20 16.58
N TYR A 198 -4.70 10.60 16.05
CA TYR A 198 -5.54 11.16 14.98
C TYR A 198 -6.98 10.67 15.20
N ASP A 199 -7.97 11.43 14.74
CA ASP A 199 -9.37 11.01 14.77
C ASP A 199 -9.71 10.10 13.59
N ALA A 200 -8.98 10.23 12.48
CA ALA A 200 -9.06 9.31 11.35
C ALA A 200 -7.76 9.30 10.54
N THR A 201 -7.62 8.35 9.63
CA THR A 201 -6.59 8.34 8.57
C THR A 201 -7.20 7.88 7.26
N VAL A 202 -6.55 8.18 6.14
CA VAL A 202 -6.97 7.68 4.82
C VAL A 202 -5.88 6.83 4.18
N LEU A 203 -6.24 5.60 3.81
CA LEU A 203 -5.36 4.61 3.19
C LEU A 203 -5.91 4.15 1.85
N ALA A 204 -5.07 3.47 1.05
CA ALA A 204 -5.55 2.83 -0.17
C ALA A 204 -6.16 1.48 0.19
N LEU A 205 -7.37 1.19 -0.32
CA LEU A 205 -8.07 -0.07 -0.03
C LEU A 205 -7.25 -1.29 -0.46
N ALA A 206 -6.60 -1.22 -1.62
CA ALA A 206 -5.68 -2.25 -2.10
C ALA A 206 -4.58 -2.61 -1.09
N GLY A 207 -4.06 -1.63 -0.34
CA GLY A 207 -3.01 -1.89 0.65
C GLY A 207 -3.51 -2.72 1.82
N LEU A 208 -4.74 -2.46 2.29
CA LEU A 208 -5.36 -3.21 3.38
C LEU A 208 -5.70 -4.63 2.95
N ARG A 209 -6.28 -4.80 1.74
CA ARG A 209 -6.64 -6.11 1.18
C ARG A 209 -5.42 -7.01 1.02
N ARG A 210 -4.33 -6.49 0.47
CA ARG A 210 -3.07 -7.24 0.30
C ARG A 210 -2.45 -7.68 1.62
N LEU A 211 -2.67 -6.91 2.69
CA LEU A 211 -2.22 -7.25 4.04
C LEU A 211 -3.22 -8.09 4.83
N ALA A 212 -4.39 -8.40 4.24
CA ALA A 212 -5.52 -9.02 4.93
C ALA A 212 -5.89 -8.30 6.25
N LEU A 213 -5.75 -6.97 6.29
CA LEU A 213 -6.09 -6.17 7.47
C LEU A 213 -7.58 -5.86 7.47
N ALA A 214 -8.28 -6.37 8.48
CA ALA A 214 -9.64 -5.98 8.78
C ALA A 214 -9.63 -4.64 9.53
N VAL A 215 -10.46 -3.70 9.07
CA VAL A 215 -10.74 -2.44 9.74
C VAL A 215 -12.25 -2.30 9.84
N ASP A 216 -12.77 -2.42 11.05
CA ASP A 216 -14.22 -2.43 11.31
C ASP A 216 -14.86 -1.04 11.10
N ASP A 217 -14.06 0.01 11.25
CA ASP A 217 -14.50 1.40 11.23
C ASP A 217 -13.93 2.10 10.00
N ALA A 218 -14.34 1.59 8.84
CA ALA A 218 -13.82 1.98 7.54
C ALA A 218 -14.93 2.39 6.56
N GLU A 219 -14.85 3.61 6.04
CA GLU A 219 -15.71 4.09 4.95
C GLU A 219 -14.91 4.08 3.64
N ILE A 220 -15.36 3.30 2.67
CA ILE A 220 -14.79 3.32 1.32
C ILE A 220 -15.29 4.56 0.59
N LEU A 221 -14.37 5.46 0.26
CA LEU A 221 -14.70 6.67 -0.50
C LEU A 221 -14.92 6.30 -1.97
N THR A 222 -16.01 6.80 -2.54
CA THR A 222 -16.30 6.62 -3.97
C THR A 222 -15.24 7.31 -4.84
N LEU A 223 -15.14 6.91 -6.10
CA LEU A 223 -14.24 7.54 -7.07
C LEU A 223 -14.54 9.03 -7.28
N ALA A 224 -15.79 9.45 -7.09
CA ALA A 224 -16.18 10.85 -7.18
C ALA A 224 -15.80 11.65 -5.92
N GLN A 225 -15.91 11.04 -4.74
CA GLN A 225 -15.52 11.67 -3.47
C GLN A 225 -14.01 11.88 -3.37
N CYS A 226 -13.22 10.88 -3.74
CA CYS A 226 -11.77 10.94 -3.67
C CYS A 226 -11.14 10.21 -4.87
N PRO A 227 -10.98 10.90 -6.01
CA PRO A 227 -10.32 10.34 -7.18
C PRO A 227 -8.95 9.76 -6.82
N PRO A 228 -8.63 8.52 -7.24
CA PRO A 228 -7.42 7.82 -6.82
C PRO A 228 -6.16 8.46 -7.40
N ALA A 229 -5.00 8.18 -6.79
CA ALA A 229 -3.73 8.52 -7.43
C ALA A 229 -3.54 7.71 -8.72
N PRO A 230 -2.83 8.25 -9.74
CA PRO A 230 -2.44 7.48 -10.93
C PRO A 230 -1.78 6.16 -10.54
N GLY A 231 -2.16 5.07 -11.20
CA GLY A 231 -1.64 3.73 -10.89
C GLY A 231 -2.02 3.16 -9.51
N GLN A 232 -2.82 3.83 -8.68
CA GLN A 232 -3.20 3.28 -7.37
C GLN A 232 -3.98 1.97 -7.54
N GLY A 233 -3.58 0.94 -6.78
CA GLY A 233 -4.14 -0.40 -6.88
C GLY A 233 -3.43 -1.30 -7.89
N ALA A 234 -2.67 -0.75 -8.83
CA ALA A 234 -1.85 -1.54 -9.75
C ALA A 234 -0.46 -1.85 -9.15
N LEU A 235 0.11 -2.97 -9.57
CA LEU A 235 1.53 -3.26 -9.38
C LEU A 235 2.27 -3.06 -10.70
N ALA A 236 3.55 -2.75 -10.61
CA ALA A 236 4.47 -2.75 -11.75
C ALA A 236 5.56 -3.79 -11.49
N VAL A 237 5.79 -4.64 -12.47
CA VAL A 237 6.84 -5.67 -12.46
C VAL A 237 7.90 -5.23 -13.46
N GLN A 238 9.04 -4.79 -12.94
CA GLN A 238 10.18 -4.32 -13.73
C GLN A 238 11.25 -5.39 -13.84
N CYS A 239 11.94 -5.41 -14.98
CA CYS A 239 13.19 -6.14 -15.18
C CYS A 239 14.18 -5.30 -15.99
N ARG A 240 15.40 -5.80 -16.18
CA ARG A 240 16.38 -5.18 -17.09
C ARG A 240 15.87 -5.26 -18.54
N ARG A 241 16.06 -4.20 -19.32
CA ARG A 241 15.65 -4.15 -20.73
C ARG A 241 16.37 -5.17 -21.60
N GLY A 242 17.64 -5.47 -21.28
CA GLY A 242 18.44 -6.46 -22.01
C GLY A 242 18.04 -7.92 -21.78
N ASP A 243 17.17 -8.21 -20.81
CA ASP A 243 16.75 -9.57 -20.46
C ASP A 243 15.44 -9.94 -21.15
N ALA A 244 15.51 -10.17 -22.47
CA ALA A 244 14.34 -10.44 -23.29
C ALA A 244 13.59 -11.74 -22.90
N ALA A 245 14.32 -12.76 -22.43
CA ALA A 245 13.74 -14.03 -22.01
C ALA A 245 12.95 -13.88 -20.70
N LEU A 246 13.51 -13.17 -19.72
CA LEU A 246 12.78 -12.85 -18.49
C LEU A 246 11.58 -11.94 -18.79
N ALA A 247 11.76 -10.91 -19.61
CA ALA A 247 10.66 -10.01 -19.98
C ALA A 247 9.48 -10.76 -20.62
N ALA A 248 9.75 -11.71 -21.52
CA ALA A 248 8.73 -12.57 -22.13
C ALA A 248 8.01 -13.45 -21.09
N THR A 249 8.75 -13.97 -20.10
CA THR A 249 8.17 -14.75 -19.00
C THR A 249 7.26 -13.89 -18.13
N LEU A 250 7.72 -12.69 -17.76
CA LEU A 250 6.95 -11.75 -16.94
C LEU A 250 5.72 -11.20 -17.67
N ALA A 251 5.78 -11.02 -18.99
CA ALA A 251 4.67 -10.51 -19.78
C ALA A 251 3.39 -11.36 -19.68
N ARG A 252 3.52 -12.64 -19.28
CA ARG A 252 2.36 -13.51 -18.97
C ARG A 252 1.53 -13.01 -17.79
N LEU A 253 2.11 -12.19 -16.92
CA LEU A 253 1.42 -11.56 -15.80
C LEU A 253 0.67 -10.29 -16.22
N ASP A 254 0.89 -9.80 -17.44
CA ASP A 254 0.36 -8.52 -17.88
C ASP A 254 -1.16 -8.57 -18.05
N HIS A 255 -1.84 -7.58 -17.48
CA HIS A 255 -3.28 -7.42 -17.61
C HIS A 255 -3.59 -6.22 -18.49
N ALA A 256 -3.89 -6.47 -19.76
CA ALA A 256 -4.05 -5.43 -20.77
C ALA A 256 -5.09 -4.33 -20.41
N PRO A 257 -6.25 -4.64 -19.79
CA PRO A 257 -7.15 -3.59 -19.31
C PRO A 257 -6.53 -2.68 -18.25
N THR A 258 -5.71 -3.21 -17.34
CA THR A 258 -5.04 -2.40 -16.32
C THR A 258 -3.93 -1.55 -16.92
N ARG A 259 -3.13 -2.10 -17.84
CA ARG A 259 -2.04 -1.36 -18.51
C ARG A 259 -2.53 -0.13 -19.27
N ARG A 260 -3.73 -0.17 -19.83
CA ARG A 260 -4.30 0.93 -20.63
C ARG A 260 -5.04 2.01 -19.81
N ALA A 261 -5.27 1.79 -18.51
CA ALA A 261 -6.18 2.59 -17.67
C ALA A 261 -5.45 3.60 -16.78
#